data_AF-P75099-F1
#
_entry.id   AF-P75099-F1
#
_cell.length_a   1.000
_cell.length_b   1.000
_cell.length_c   1.000
_cell.angle_alpha   90.00
_cell.angle_beta   90.00
_cell.angle_gamma   90.00
#
_symmetry.space_group_name_H-M   'P 1'
#
loop_
_entity.id
_entity.type
_entity.pdbx_description
1 polymer ?
#
loop_
_entity_poly.entity_id
_entity_poly.type
_entity_poly.pdbx_seq_one_letter_code
_entity_poly.pdbx_strand_id
1 'polypeptide(L)'
;MELRNTKLEQLFYIYHRNLKYRCPMQYLTKRGFNLQDLLSVGGGLAYLGEKQWLNLSLYNFNNQLVGFLSRKVGFEKKFLYLPINKPPSKSESFLGLKHLPTETNTIYLVEGDFDWLAFRKGGILNCLPLCGLTLSDKQMKFFQQSKIEKVVLCLDNDFAGKVAAANLERILKNAGFQVKVVQLKGKVKDWNELLLLYPKNWAKALRDHLAL
;
A
#
# COMPACT_ATOMS: atom_id res chain seq x y z
N MET A 1 26.34 -0.73 16.14
CA MET A 1 26.18 -2.06 15.52
C MET A 1 25.26 -1.90 14.31
N GLU A 2 25.83 -1.72 13.12
CA GLU A 2 25.06 -1.74 11.86
C GLU A 2 24.26 -3.06 11.82
N LEU A 3 22.96 -2.95 11.62
CA LEU A 3 22.11 -4.11 11.37
C LEU A 3 22.42 -4.63 9.96
N ARG A 4 23.49 -5.43 9.90
CA ARG A 4 23.92 -6.16 8.71
C ARG A 4 22.75 -6.96 8.15
N ASN A 5 22.61 -6.95 6.83
CA ASN A 5 21.56 -7.58 6.01
C ASN A 5 21.16 -9.00 6.45
N THR A 6 22.02 -9.73 7.15
CA THR A 6 21.74 -11.04 7.76
C THR A 6 20.56 -11.03 8.73
N LYS A 7 20.27 -9.93 9.45
CA LYS A 7 19.11 -9.88 10.36
C LYS A 7 17.78 -9.63 9.63
N LEU A 8 17.83 -9.02 8.44
CA LEU A 8 16.69 -8.82 7.56
C LEU A 8 16.29 -10.11 6.85
N GLU A 9 17.29 -10.84 6.34
CA GLU A 9 17.09 -12.20 5.89
C GLU A 9 16.62 -13.07 7.05
N GLN A 10 17.19 -12.98 8.26
CA GLN A 10 16.66 -13.72 9.41
C GLN A 10 15.24 -13.30 9.82
N LEU A 11 14.84 -12.04 9.73
CA LEU A 11 13.45 -11.62 9.97
C LEU A 11 12.48 -12.19 8.93
N PHE A 12 12.93 -12.43 7.70
CA PHE A 12 12.18 -13.14 6.65
C PHE A 12 12.28 -14.67 6.73
N TYR A 13 13.44 -15.20 7.13
CA TYR A 13 13.85 -16.60 6.99
C TYR A 13 13.63 -17.41 8.27
N ILE A 14 13.67 -16.78 9.45
CA ILE A 14 13.37 -17.46 10.73
C ILE A 14 11.90 -17.91 10.79
N TYR A 15 11.00 -17.36 9.97
CA TYR A 15 9.60 -17.73 10.05
C TYR A 15 9.19 -18.97 9.25
N HIS A 16 9.98 -19.52 8.33
CA HIS A 16 9.50 -20.65 7.52
C HIS A 16 9.39 -22.01 8.23
N ARG A 17 9.96 -22.19 9.44
CA ARG A 17 10.18 -23.53 10.00
C ARG A 17 9.04 -24.17 10.80
N ASN A 18 7.97 -23.48 11.24
CA ASN A 18 6.95 -24.12 12.11
C ASN A 18 5.51 -23.60 11.97
N LEU A 19 5.12 -23.07 10.81
CA LEU A 19 3.90 -22.29 10.72
C LEU A 19 2.69 -23.10 10.26
N LYS A 20 1.63 -23.07 11.07
CA LYS A 20 0.26 -23.30 10.60
C LYS A 20 -0.13 -22.15 9.67
N TYR A 21 0.36 -22.14 8.43
CA TYR A 21 0.10 -21.14 7.38
C TYR A 21 -1.39 -20.89 7.10
N ARG A 22 -2.27 -21.77 7.59
CA ARG A 22 -3.69 -21.79 7.28
C ARG A 22 -4.37 -20.44 7.53
N CYS A 23 -4.11 -19.78 8.66
CA CYS A 23 -4.81 -18.54 9.00
C CYS A 23 -4.33 -17.31 8.18
N PRO A 24 -3.01 -16.99 8.07
CA PRO A 24 -2.57 -15.86 7.26
C PRO A 24 -2.86 -16.05 5.77
N MET A 25 -2.73 -17.28 5.27
CA MET A 25 -3.07 -17.59 3.88
C MET A 25 -4.57 -17.43 3.63
N GLN A 26 -5.43 -17.97 4.50
CA GLN A 26 -6.88 -17.74 4.40
C GLN A 26 -7.23 -16.26 4.49
N TYR A 27 -6.51 -15.48 5.29
CA TYR A 27 -6.72 -14.05 5.43
C TYR A 27 -6.42 -13.28 4.13
N LEU A 28 -5.35 -13.64 3.43
CA LEU A 28 -5.01 -13.11 2.09
C LEU A 28 -6.03 -13.58 1.04
N THR A 29 -6.36 -14.87 1.02
CA THR A 29 -7.28 -15.45 0.02
C THR A 29 -8.67 -14.86 0.11
N LYS A 30 -9.19 -14.62 1.33
CA LYS A 30 -10.46 -13.92 1.55
C LYS A 30 -10.48 -12.48 1.01
N ARG A 31 -9.33 -11.94 0.60
CA ARG A 31 -9.15 -10.60 0.05
C ARG A 31 -8.64 -10.62 -1.40
N GLY A 32 -8.65 -11.79 -2.04
CA GLY A 32 -8.28 -11.91 -3.46
C GLY A 32 -6.77 -12.04 -3.71
N PHE A 33 -5.98 -12.32 -2.66
CA PHE A 33 -4.52 -12.42 -2.76
C PHE A 33 -4.00 -13.81 -2.40
N ASN A 34 -2.83 -14.14 -2.94
CA ASN A 34 -2.02 -15.28 -2.57
C ASN A 34 -0.67 -14.81 -1.98
N LEU A 35 0.18 -15.76 -1.59
CA LEU A 35 1.49 -15.43 -1.03
C LEU A 35 2.41 -14.74 -2.04
N GLN A 36 2.32 -15.11 -3.33
CA GLN A 36 3.14 -14.52 -4.38
C GLN A 36 2.83 -13.04 -4.59
N ASP A 37 1.56 -12.63 -4.48
CA ASP A 37 1.16 -11.22 -4.52
C ASP A 37 1.91 -10.42 -3.42
N LEU A 38 2.01 -10.98 -2.21
CA LEU A 38 2.71 -10.37 -1.07
C LEU A 38 4.24 -10.37 -1.23
N LEU A 39 4.82 -11.49 -1.67
CA LEU A 39 6.26 -11.64 -1.90
C LEU A 39 6.75 -10.71 -3.02
N SER A 40 5.94 -10.51 -4.07
CA SER A 40 6.29 -9.66 -5.22
C SER A 40 6.58 -8.20 -4.85
N VAL A 41 6.08 -7.76 -3.69
CA VAL A 41 6.30 -6.40 -3.18
C VAL A 41 7.31 -6.36 -2.03
N GLY A 42 8.09 -7.42 -1.81
CA GLY A 42 9.00 -7.52 -0.67
C GLY A 42 8.28 -7.66 0.67
N GLY A 43 7.02 -8.08 0.65
CA GLY A 43 6.26 -8.44 1.84
C GLY A 43 6.40 -9.90 2.21
N GLY A 44 5.82 -10.32 3.33
CA GLY A 44 5.87 -11.71 3.79
C GLY A 44 5.00 -11.98 5.01
N LEU A 45 5.01 -13.22 5.48
CA LEU A 45 4.31 -13.62 6.70
C LEU A 45 5.24 -13.52 7.89
N ALA A 46 4.75 -13.02 9.02
CA ALA A 46 5.52 -12.92 10.26
C ALA A 46 4.67 -13.28 11.48
N TYR A 47 5.35 -13.62 12.57
CA TYR A 47 4.72 -13.85 13.87
C TYR A 47 5.37 -12.93 14.90
N LEU A 48 4.61 -12.57 15.93
CA LEU A 48 5.15 -11.89 17.10
C LEU A 48 4.44 -12.47 18.32
N GLY A 49 5.15 -13.35 19.05
CA GLY A 49 4.50 -14.28 19.97
C GLY A 49 3.50 -15.16 19.21
N GLU A 50 2.29 -15.30 19.74
CA GLU A 50 1.20 -16.07 19.11
C GLU A 50 0.48 -15.30 17.99
N LYS A 51 0.76 -14.00 17.83
CA LYS A 51 0.07 -13.14 16.86
C LYS A 51 0.69 -13.28 15.49
N GLN A 52 -0.18 -13.29 14.48
CA GLN A 52 0.18 -13.47 13.08
C GLN A 52 0.08 -12.14 12.32
N TRP A 53 1.00 -11.91 11.40
CA TRP A 53 1.16 -10.63 10.71
C TRP A 53 1.48 -10.81 9.23
N LEU A 54 1.04 -9.84 8.43
CA LEU A 54 1.52 -9.63 7.06
C LEU A 54 2.47 -8.43 7.08
N ASN A 55 3.73 -8.65 6.74
CA ASN A 55 4.72 -7.58 6.64
C ASN A 55 4.72 -7.01 5.22
N LEU A 56 4.78 -5.69 5.12
CA LEU A 56 4.92 -4.94 3.88
C LEU A 56 6.12 -4.01 4.01
N SER A 57 7.05 -4.08 3.06
CA SER A 57 8.28 -3.29 3.10
C SER A 57 8.04 -1.80 2.92
N LEU A 58 8.64 -0.99 3.81
CA LEU A 58 8.66 0.46 3.74
C LEU A 58 10.00 0.97 3.23
N TYR A 59 9.95 1.88 2.27
CA TYR A 59 11.13 2.48 1.66
C TYR A 59 11.09 4.00 1.81
N ASN A 60 12.25 4.60 2.12
CA ASN A 60 12.40 6.05 2.12
C ASN A 60 12.56 6.60 0.70
N PHE A 61 12.61 7.93 0.57
CA PHE A 61 12.76 8.62 -0.72
C PHE A 61 14.07 8.34 -1.48
N ASN A 62 15.04 7.70 -0.83
CA ASN A 62 16.28 7.21 -1.45
C ASN A 62 16.20 5.71 -1.81
N ASN A 63 15.00 5.11 -1.83
CA ASN A 63 14.75 3.69 -2.07
C ASN A 63 15.45 2.74 -1.08
N GLN A 64 15.83 3.21 0.10
CA GLN A 64 16.41 2.37 1.15
C GLN A 64 15.29 1.73 1.97
N LEU A 65 15.42 0.44 2.26
CA LEU A 65 14.50 -0.26 3.15
C LEU A 65 14.68 0.27 4.57
N VAL A 66 13.62 0.84 5.13
CA VAL A 66 13.66 1.46 6.47
C VAL A 66 12.87 0.68 7.53
N GLY A 67 12.01 -0.25 7.09
CA GLY A 67 11.30 -1.15 7.99
C GLY A 67 10.13 -1.85 7.32
N PHE A 68 9.20 -2.33 8.14
CA PHE A 68 7.99 -3.00 7.69
C PHE A 68 6.76 -2.41 8.36
N LEU A 69 5.69 -2.29 7.58
CA LEU A 69 4.35 -2.15 8.11
C LEU A 69 3.74 -3.55 8.24
N SER A 70 3.49 -3.97 9.47
CA SER A 70 2.94 -5.28 9.79
C SER A 70 1.45 -5.15 10.05
N ARG A 71 0.62 -5.72 9.18
CA ARG A 71 -0.83 -5.82 9.38
C ARG A 71 -1.17 -7.05 10.19
N LYS A 72 -1.92 -6.88 11.29
CA LYS A 72 -2.40 -7.99 12.11
C LYS A 72 -3.34 -8.86 11.28
N VAL A 73 -3.08 -10.16 11.25
CA VAL A 73 -3.99 -11.16 10.70
C VAL A 73 -5.13 -11.36 11.71
N GLY A 74 -6.35 -11.12 11.28
CA GLY A 74 -7.55 -11.21 12.12
C GLY A 74 -8.60 -10.17 11.76
N PHE A 75 -9.67 -10.09 12.56
CA PHE A 75 -10.80 -9.20 12.28
C PHE A 75 -10.46 -7.71 12.46
N GLU A 76 -9.58 -7.40 13.42
CA GLU A 76 -9.18 -6.01 13.71
C GLU A 76 -8.16 -5.49 12.70
N LYS A 77 -8.44 -4.32 12.10
CA LYS A 77 -7.47 -3.56 11.29
C LYS A 77 -6.45 -2.90 12.22
N LYS A 78 -5.45 -3.66 12.65
CA LYS A 78 -4.31 -3.17 13.46
C LYS A 78 -3.01 -3.24 12.67
N PHE A 79 -2.23 -2.18 12.77
CA PHE A 79 -0.88 -2.12 12.21
C PHE A 79 0.17 -2.01 13.32
N LEU A 80 1.31 -2.65 13.08
CA LEU A 80 2.53 -2.49 13.86
C LEU A 80 3.61 -1.98 12.90
N TYR A 81 4.39 -1.01 13.36
CA TYR A 81 5.55 -0.54 12.62
C TYR A 81 6.83 -1.19 13.16
N LEU A 82 7.62 -1.77 12.26
CA LEU A 82 8.87 -2.47 12.58
C LEU A 82 10.06 -1.77 11.91
N PRO A 83 10.75 -0.83 12.59
CA PRO A 83 11.91 -0.16 12.03
C PRO A 83 13.16 -1.03 11.97
N ILE A 84 14.03 -0.75 10.99
CA ILE A 84 15.37 -1.35 10.90
C ILE A 84 16.38 -0.54 11.73
N ASN A 85 16.66 0.72 11.39
CA ASN A 85 17.79 1.47 12.01
C ASN A 85 17.35 2.57 13.00
N LYS A 86 16.35 3.34 12.64
CA LYS A 86 15.68 4.36 13.45
C LYS A 86 14.19 4.19 13.16
N PRO A 87 13.24 4.58 14.02
CA PRO A 87 11.86 4.73 13.56
C PRO A 87 11.81 5.80 12.46
N PRO A 88 11.67 5.48 11.15
CA PRO A 88 11.06 6.44 10.26
C PRO A 88 9.65 6.65 10.76
N SER A 89 9.24 7.90 10.78
CA SER A 89 7.84 8.20 10.78
C SER A 89 7.29 7.78 9.41
N LYS A 90 6.10 7.19 9.40
CA LYS A 90 5.27 6.99 8.20
C LYS A 90 5.38 8.16 7.19
N SER A 91 5.58 9.39 7.69
CA SER A 91 5.78 10.61 6.90
C SER A 91 7.03 10.67 6.01
N GLU A 92 8.02 9.78 6.15
CA GLU A 92 9.27 9.79 5.35
C GLU A 92 9.42 8.59 4.43
N SER A 93 8.35 7.82 4.27
CA SER A 93 8.37 6.58 3.50
C SER A 93 7.02 6.31 2.85
N PHE A 94 7.02 5.39 1.90
CA PHE A 94 5.80 4.76 1.40
C PHE A 94 5.98 3.25 1.35
N LEU A 95 4.87 2.53 1.49
CA LEU A 95 4.81 1.18 0.96
C LEU A 95 4.89 1.28 -0.56
N GLY A 96 5.63 0.38 -1.19
CA GLY A 96 5.65 0.31 -2.64
C GLY A 96 6.57 1.29 -3.36
N LEU A 97 7.24 2.21 -2.65
CA LEU A 97 8.04 3.27 -3.29
C LEU A 97 9.12 2.73 -4.23
N LYS A 98 9.88 1.71 -3.77
CA LYS A 98 10.89 1.02 -4.57
C LYS A 98 10.33 0.37 -5.85
N HIS A 99 9.02 0.11 -5.89
CA HIS A 99 8.34 -0.61 -6.95
C HIS A 99 7.59 0.30 -7.93
N LEU A 100 7.81 1.61 -7.85
CA LEU A 100 7.31 2.55 -8.86
C LEU A 100 8.12 2.42 -10.16
N PRO A 101 7.48 2.60 -11.32
CA PRO A 101 8.20 2.77 -12.58
C PRO A 101 9.17 3.97 -12.51
N THR A 102 10.34 3.84 -13.12
CA THR A 102 11.37 4.89 -13.16
C THR A 102 10.86 6.19 -13.77
N GLU A 103 10.00 6.07 -14.77
CA GLU A 103 9.40 7.19 -15.48
C GLU A 103 7.88 7.11 -15.31
N THR A 104 7.34 7.93 -14.40
CA THR A 104 5.89 8.07 -14.23
C THR A 104 5.54 9.51 -13.92
N ASN A 105 4.67 10.10 -14.74
CA ASN A 105 4.11 11.44 -14.48
C ASN A 105 2.76 11.38 -13.76
N THR A 106 2.15 10.20 -13.67
CA THR A 106 0.88 9.99 -12.98
C THR A 106 1.11 9.08 -11.78
N ILE A 107 0.51 9.42 -10.63
CA ILE A 107 0.49 8.53 -9.46
C ILE A 107 -0.96 8.31 -8.99
N TYR A 108 -1.29 7.06 -8.65
CA TYR A 108 -2.57 6.71 -8.03
C TYR A 108 -2.39 6.60 -6.52
N LEU A 109 -3.21 7.31 -5.74
CA LEU A 109 -3.20 7.24 -4.28
C LEU A 109 -4.46 6.54 -3.79
N VAL A 110 -4.26 5.48 -3.02
CA VAL A 110 -5.33 4.70 -2.38
C VAL A 110 -5.19 4.76 -0.86
N GLU A 111 -6.24 4.41 -0.13
CA GLU A 111 -6.22 4.50 1.34
C GLU A 111 -5.37 3.38 1.97
N GLY A 112 -5.69 2.13 1.64
CA GLY A 112 -5.17 0.94 2.30
C GLY A 112 -4.08 0.20 1.52
N ASP A 113 -3.36 -0.64 2.26
CA ASP A 113 -2.38 -1.59 1.73
C ASP A 113 -2.99 -2.64 0.78
N PHE A 114 -4.22 -3.11 1.05
CA PHE A 114 -4.88 -4.06 0.15
C PHE A 114 -5.46 -3.41 -1.10
N ASP A 115 -5.88 -2.14 -1.05
CA ASP A 115 -6.25 -1.40 -2.26
C ASP A 115 -5.03 -1.23 -3.16
N TRP A 116 -3.87 -0.94 -2.57
CA TRP A 116 -2.62 -0.84 -3.30
C TRP A 116 -2.23 -2.18 -3.95
N LEU A 117 -2.30 -3.28 -3.21
CA LEU A 117 -2.07 -4.62 -3.78
C LEU A 117 -3.08 -4.94 -4.88
N ALA A 118 -4.34 -4.52 -4.75
CA ALA A 118 -5.36 -4.68 -5.79
C ALA A 118 -4.96 -3.92 -7.06
N PHE A 119 -4.57 -2.64 -6.96
CA PHE A 119 -4.11 -1.85 -8.11
C PHE A 119 -2.93 -2.51 -8.83
N ARG A 120 -1.94 -2.99 -8.07
CA ARG A 120 -0.79 -3.71 -8.65
C ARG A 120 -1.22 -4.99 -9.35
N LYS A 121 -2.13 -5.77 -8.76
CA LYS A 121 -2.72 -6.97 -9.38
C LYS A 121 -3.48 -6.66 -10.67
N GLY A 122 -4.03 -5.45 -10.79
CA GLY A 122 -4.69 -4.94 -11.99
C GLY A 122 -3.74 -4.35 -13.05
N GLY A 123 -2.43 -4.35 -12.80
CA GLY A 123 -1.41 -3.82 -13.71
C GLY A 123 -1.13 -2.32 -13.55
N ILE A 124 -1.70 -1.65 -12.55
CA ILE A 124 -1.41 -0.25 -12.23
C ILE A 124 -0.30 -0.21 -11.18
N LEU A 125 0.96 -0.13 -11.64
CA LEU A 125 2.14 -0.23 -10.77
C LEU A 125 2.56 1.10 -10.15
N ASN A 126 2.19 2.23 -10.76
CA ASN A 126 2.38 3.59 -10.26
C ASN A 126 1.32 3.98 -9.21
N CYS A 127 1.13 3.13 -8.21
CA CYS A 127 0.18 3.32 -7.12
C CYS A 127 0.91 3.27 -5.76
N LEU A 128 0.53 4.16 -4.84
CA LEU A 128 1.01 4.19 -3.47
C LEU A 128 -0.17 4.25 -2.48
N PRO A 129 -0.15 3.48 -1.38
CA PRO A 129 -1.13 3.62 -0.32
C PRO A 129 -0.73 4.73 0.65
N LEU A 130 -1.70 5.53 1.06
CA LEU A 130 -1.53 6.54 2.11
C LEU A 130 -1.35 5.92 3.51
N CYS A 131 -1.84 4.68 3.69
CA CYS A 131 -1.88 4.00 4.99
C CYS A 131 -2.52 4.88 6.07
N GLY A 132 -3.62 5.55 5.71
CA GLY A 132 -4.30 6.62 6.43
C GLY A 132 -4.91 7.61 5.42
N LEU A 133 -5.19 8.84 5.84
CA LEU A 133 -6.00 9.79 5.05
C LEU A 133 -5.26 11.09 4.66
N THR A 134 -3.97 11.17 4.95
CA THR A 134 -3.17 12.39 4.75
C THR A 134 -1.82 12.10 4.12
N LEU A 135 -1.28 13.08 3.41
CA LEU A 135 0.12 13.15 3.02
C LEU A 135 0.87 14.03 4.01
N SER A 136 2.09 13.63 4.36
CA SER A 136 2.99 14.50 5.13
C SER A 136 3.64 15.56 4.24
N ASP A 137 4.17 16.61 4.86
CA ASP A 137 4.95 17.63 4.14
C ASP A 137 6.18 17.04 3.43
N LYS A 138 6.80 16.02 4.03
CA LYS A 138 7.97 15.33 3.44
C LYS A 138 7.57 14.48 2.23
N GLN A 139 6.43 13.81 2.26
CA GLN A 139 5.86 13.09 1.12
C GLN A 139 5.43 14.04 0.01
N MET A 140 4.80 15.17 0.37
CA MET A 140 4.44 16.23 -0.58
C MET A 140 5.67 16.79 -1.28
N LYS A 141 6.73 17.11 -0.53
CA LYS A 141 8.00 17.57 -1.08
C LYS A 141 8.63 16.54 -2.02
N PHE A 142 8.59 15.26 -1.66
CA PHE A 142 9.04 14.19 -2.55
C PHE A 142 8.27 14.19 -3.88
N PHE A 143 6.95 14.34 -3.87
CA PHE A 143 6.17 14.45 -5.12
C PHE A 143 6.57 15.69 -5.94
N GLN A 144 6.73 16.85 -5.31
CA GLN A 144 7.12 18.10 -6.00
C GLN A 144 8.52 18.03 -6.63
N GLN A 145 9.41 17.21 -6.07
CA GLN A 145 10.76 17.00 -6.58
C GLN A 145 10.85 15.84 -7.59
N SER A 146 9.75 15.12 -7.79
CA SER A 146 9.66 14.02 -8.75
C SER A 146 9.09 14.49 -10.10
N LYS A 147 8.99 13.57 -11.07
CA LYS A 147 8.35 13.83 -12.37
C LYS A 147 6.82 13.76 -12.33
N ILE A 148 6.21 13.65 -11.15
CA ILE A 148 4.76 13.55 -11.00
C ILE A 148 4.10 14.89 -11.36
N GLU A 149 3.22 14.86 -12.34
CA GLU A 149 2.39 15.98 -12.78
C GLU A 149 0.93 15.78 -12.37
N LYS A 150 0.46 14.52 -12.41
CA LYS A 150 -0.92 14.14 -12.17
C LYS A 150 -1.05 13.20 -10.98
N VAL A 151 -1.95 13.54 -10.06
CA VAL A 151 -2.33 12.70 -8.93
C VAL A 151 -3.77 12.25 -9.09
N VAL A 152 -4.00 10.94 -9.05
CA VAL A 152 -5.34 10.34 -9.11
C VAL A 152 -5.70 9.80 -7.73
N LEU A 153 -6.65 10.45 -7.07
CA LEU A 153 -7.13 10.06 -5.74
C LEU A 153 -8.22 8.99 -5.88
N CYS A 154 -7.97 7.84 -5.27
CA CYS A 154 -8.80 6.64 -5.33
C CYS A 154 -9.08 6.15 -3.90
N LEU A 155 -9.72 6.98 -3.08
CA LEU A 155 -10.00 6.65 -1.67
C LEU A 155 -11.31 5.86 -1.51
N ASP A 156 -11.52 5.35 -0.31
CA ASP A 156 -12.70 4.55 0.04
C ASP A 156 -13.99 5.39 -0.13
N ASN A 157 -15.08 4.71 -0.46
CA ASN A 157 -16.39 5.29 -0.75
C ASN A 157 -17.20 5.62 0.52
N ASP A 158 -16.53 5.66 1.68
CA ASP A 158 -17.14 6.06 2.94
C ASP A 158 -17.01 7.58 3.18
N PHE A 159 -17.55 8.05 4.31
CA PHE A 159 -17.52 9.48 4.64
C PHE A 159 -16.09 9.99 4.86
N ALA A 160 -15.23 9.22 5.53
CA ALA A 160 -13.87 9.63 5.86
C ALA A 160 -13.01 9.73 4.60
N GLY A 161 -13.11 8.75 3.69
CA GLY A 161 -12.45 8.74 2.39
C GLY A 161 -12.88 9.92 1.51
N LYS A 162 -14.18 10.26 1.49
CA LYS A 162 -14.68 11.44 0.73
C LYS A 162 -14.14 12.76 1.26
N VAL A 163 -14.14 12.95 2.58
CA VAL A 163 -13.57 14.14 3.23
C VAL A 163 -12.07 14.23 2.97
N ALA A 164 -11.35 13.11 3.09
CA ALA A 164 -9.92 13.05 2.80
C ALA A 164 -9.60 13.36 1.33
N ALA A 165 -10.41 12.86 0.39
CA ALA A 165 -10.22 13.11 -1.04
C ALA A 165 -10.37 14.60 -1.37
N ALA A 166 -11.40 15.27 -0.84
CA ALA A 166 -11.59 16.71 -1.03
C ALA A 166 -10.44 17.53 -0.42
N ASN A 167 -9.97 17.15 0.77
CA ASN A 167 -8.85 17.82 1.43
C ASN A 167 -7.54 17.65 0.66
N LEU A 168 -7.22 16.42 0.25
CA LEU A 168 -6.02 16.13 -0.55
C LEU A 168 -6.10 16.79 -1.91
N GLU A 169 -7.26 16.81 -2.56
CA GLU A 169 -7.46 17.49 -3.83
C GLU A 169 -7.08 18.96 -3.74
N ARG A 170 -7.57 19.66 -2.71
CA ARG A 170 -7.23 21.06 -2.46
C ARG A 170 -5.73 21.24 -2.23
N ILE A 171 -5.12 20.42 -1.37
CA ILE A 171 -3.69 20.51 -1.03
C ILE A 171 -2.80 20.27 -2.26
N LEU A 172 -3.13 19.24 -3.05
CA LEU A 172 -2.36 18.86 -4.23
C LEU A 172 -2.51 19.89 -5.37
N LYS A 173 -3.73 20.41 -5.60
CA LYS A 173 -3.93 21.50 -6.57
C LYS A 173 -3.14 22.75 -6.18
N ASN A 174 -3.16 23.12 -4.91
CA ASN A 174 -2.37 24.25 -4.40
C ASN A 174 -0.85 24.03 -4.53
N ALA A 175 -0.40 22.78 -4.52
CA ALA A 175 1.00 22.41 -4.74
C ALA A 175 1.38 22.32 -6.24
N GLY A 176 0.45 22.57 -7.16
CA GLY A 176 0.69 22.61 -8.60
C GLY A 176 0.38 21.32 -9.37
N PHE A 177 -0.18 20.29 -8.73
CA PHE A 177 -0.51 19.04 -9.41
C PHE A 177 -1.85 19.11 -10.14
N GLN A 178 -1.95 18.43 -11.28
CA GLN A 178 -3.24 18.05 -11.85
C GLN A 178 -3.87 16.97 -10.98
N VAL A 179 -5.08 17.19 -10.48
CA VAL A 179 -5.74 16.21 -9.60
C VAL A 179 -7.02 15.69 -10.22
N LYS A 180 -7.16 14.36 -10.24
CA LYS A 180 -8.41 13.66 -10.56
C LYS A 180 -8.87 12.89 -9.34
N VAL A 181 -10.12 13.09 -8.91
CA VAL A 181 -10.76 12.25 -7.89
C VAL A 181 -11.59 11.19 -8.60
N VAL A 182 -11.35 9.91 -8.30
CA VAL A 182 -12.13 8.78 -8.79
C VAL A 182 -12.93 8.20 -7.63
N GLN A 183 -14.25 8.22 -7.76
CA GLN A 183 -15.16 7.63 -6.80
C GLN A 183 -15.66 6.27 -7.31
N LEU A 184 -15.67 5.26 -6.44
CA LEU A 184 -16.28 3.97 -6.72
C LEU A 184 -17.79 4.14 -6.95
N LYS A 185 -18.32 3.45 -7.96
CA LYS A 185 -19.75 3.49 -8.30
C LYS A 185 -20.54 2.51 -7.43
N GLY A 186 -21.79 2.85 -7.14
CA GLY A 186 -22.70 1.98 -6.40
C GLY A 186 -22.34 1.86 -4.91
N LYS A 187 -22.57 0.67 -4.33
CA LYS A 187 -22.41 0.40 -2.89
C LYS A 187 -21.05 -0.21 -2.51
N VAL A 188 -20.11 -0.29 -3.45
CA VAL A 188 -18.77 -0.82 -3.20
C VAL A 188 -18.03 0.14 -2.28
N LYS A 189 -17.47 -0.38 -1.18
CA LYS A 189 -16.84 0.41 -0.12
C LYS A 189 -15.41 0.79 -0.49
N ASP A 190 -14.64 -0.16 -0.99
CA ASP A 190 -13.22 0.01 -1.28
C ASP A 190 -12.78 -0.78 -2.52
N TRP A 191 -11.54 -0.58 -2.94
CA TRP A 191 -11.04 -1.19 -4.17
C TRP A 191 -10.73 -2.68 -3.98
N ASN A 192 -10.40 -3.10 -2.77
CA ASN A 192 -10.27 -4.51 -2.45
C ASN A 192 -11.61 -5.25 -2.56
N GLU A 193 -12.72 -4.65 -2.13
CA GLU A 193 -14.07 -5.19 -2.32
C GLU A 193 -14.42 -5.25 -3.80
N LEU A 194 -14.08 -4.24 -4.60
CA LEU A 194 -14.29 -4.29 -6.05
C LEU A 194 -13.54 -5.46 -6.71
N LEU A 195 -12.29 -5.70 -6.31
CA LEU A 195 -11.51 -6.87 -6.75
C LEU A 195 -12.23 -8.18 -6.41
N LEU A 196 -12.82 -8.30 -5.22
CA LEU A 196 -13.55 -9.49 -4.79
C LEU A 196 -14.85 -9.72 -5.58
N LEU A 197 -15.49 -8.66 -6.08
CA LEU A 197 -16.66 -8.76 -6.95
C LEU A 197 -16.31 -9.20 -8.38
N TYR A 198 -15.12 -8.83 -8.88
CA TYR A 198 -14.70 -9.11 -10.26
C TYR A 198 -13.32 -9.79 -10.36
N PRO A 199 -13.04 -10.90 -9.65
CA PRO A 199 -11.69 -11.45 -9.53
C PRO A 199 -11.11 -11.91 -10.89
N LYS A 200 -11.95 -12.43 -11.79
CA LYS A 200 -11.54 -12.89 -13.13
C LYS A 200 -11.32 -11.75 -14.13
N ASN A 201 -12.02 -10.63 -13.94
CA ASN A 201 -12.04 -9.48 -14.85
C ASN A 201 -11.47 -8.21 -14.20
N TRP A 202 -10.65 -8.38 -13.16
CA TRP A 202 -10.24 -7.29 -12.28
C TRP A 202 -9.56 -6.14 -13.03
N ALA A 203 -8.58 -6.45 -13.89
CA ALA A 203 -7.87 -5.43 -14.65
C ALA A 203 -8.83 -4.57 -15.51
N LYS A 204 -9.85 -5.19 -16.11
CA LYS A 204 -10.88 -4.48 -16.87
C LYS A 204 -11.76 -3.64 -15.95
N ALA A 205 -12.29 -4.23 -14.87
CA ALA A 205 -13.15 -3.53 -13.92
C ALA A 205 -12.45 -2.30 -13.30
N LEU A 206 -11.16 -2.43 -12.97
CA LEU A 206 -10.32 -1.33 -12.49
C LEU A 206 -10.18 -0.22 -13.55
N ARG A 207 -9.80 -0.58 -14.79
CA ARG A 207 -9.61 0.39 -15.88
C ARG A 207 -10.91 1.12 -16.26
N ASP A 208 -12.04 0.41 -16.28
CA ASP A 208 -13.35 1.00 -16.53
C ASP A 208 -13.71 2.07 -15.48
N HIS A 209 -13.34 1.85 -14.20
CA HIS A 209 -13.54 2.84 -13.13
C HIS A 209 -12.55 4.01 -13.23
N LEU A 210 -11.30 3.74 -13.61
CA LEU A 210 -10.27 4.77 -13.77
C LEU A 210 -10.43 5.57 -15.09
N ALA A 211 -11.24 5.09 -16.03
CA ALA A 211 -11.38 5.56 -17.40
C ALA A 211 -10.02 5.55 -18.14
N LEU A 212 -9.41 4.37 -18.21
CA LEU A 212 -8.13 4.08 -18.88
C LEU A 212 -8.30 3.10 -20.03
#